data_AF-A0AAX3NJF8-F1
#
_entry.id   AF-A0AAX3NJF8-F1
#
_cell.length_a   1.000
_cell.length_b   1.000
_cell.length_c   1.000
_cell.angle_alpha   90.00
_cell.angle_beta   90.00
_cell.angle_gamma   90.00
#
_symmetry.space_group_name_H-M   'P 1'
#
loop_
_entity.id
_entity.type
_entity.pdbx_description
1 polymer ?
#
loop_
_entity_poly.entity_id
_entity_poly.type
_entity_poly.pdbx_seq_one_letter_code
_entity_poly.pdbx_strand_id
1 'polypeptide(L)'
;MEIRTADGRHVNTLPRSYGDGGPTVRNPATLLPALAHKPNAWGESPLRGELPDGLAAHLDALDPRARRRELTMLHRASLASGFGNAVRAMTAIAEDGRTPDEASLLALARRIAQSDPPDPDDGPSNGSTR
;
A
#
# COMPACT_ATOMS: atom_id res chain seq x y z
N MET A 1 -2.06 18.44 -6.18
CA MET A 1 -3.31 18.30 -6.96
C MET A 1 -4.29 17.54 -6.09
N GLU A 2 -5.38 18.20 -5.70
CA GLU A 2 -6.33 17.72 -4.69
C GLU A 2 -7.57 17.17 -5.41
N ILE A 3 -7.80 15.86 -5.31
CA ILE A 3 -8.98 15.20 -5.89
C ILE A 3 -10.06 15.18 -4.80
N ARG A 4 -11.19 15.84 -5.04
CA ARG A 4 -12.39 15.79 -4.18
C ARG A 4 -13.50 14.97 -4.82
N THR A 5 -14.14 14.11 -4.03
CA THR A 5 -15.44 13.50 -4.35
C THR A 5 -16.46 13.83 -3.26
N ALA A 6 -17.74 13.82 -3.63
CA ALA A 6 -18.83 14.47 -2.91
C ALA A 6 -19.46 13.66 -1.75
N ASP A 7 -18.75 12.68 -1.19
CA ASP A 7 -19.25 11.85 -0.08
C ASP A 7 -18.22 11.80 1.06
N GLY A 8 -18.10 12.91 1.79
CA GLY A 8 -17.76 13.02 3.23
C GLY A 8 -16.57 12.30 3.88
N ARG A 9 -15.82 11.41 3.22
CA ARG A 9 -14.62 10.77 3.77
C ARG A 9 -13.47 10.80 2.77
N HIS A 10 -12.59 11.75 3.03
CA HIS A 10 -11.33 11.98 2.34
C HIS A 10 -10.18 11.35 3.12
N VAL A 11 -9.40 10.48 2.47
CA VAL A 11 -7.94 10.51 2.57
C VAL A 11 -7.36 10.22 1.18
N ASN A 12 -7.04 11.29 0.46
CA ASN A 12 -6.15 11.18 -0.69
C ASN A 12 -4.97 12.14 -0.47
N THR A 13 -3.81 11.58 -0.16
CA THR A 13 -2.49 12.07 -0.55
C THR A 13 -1.49 10.97 -0.25
N LEU A 14 -0.77 10.47 -1.27
CA LEU A 14 0.68 10.29 -1.11
C LEU A 14 1.43 10.25 -2.45
N PRO A 15 2.12 11.34 -2.83
CA PRO A 15 3.41 11.28 -3.48
C PRO A 15 4.48 11.15 -2.40
N ARG A 16 4.88 9.91 -2.12
CA ARG A 16 6.17 9.57 -1.52
C ARG A 16 6.53 8.25 -2.12
N SER A 17 7.44 8.30 -3.08
CA SER A 17 8.06 7.12 -3.64
C SER A 17 8.47 6.23 -2.48
N TYR A 18 7.89 5.03 -2.37
CA TYR A 18 8.40 3.94 -1.54
C TYR A 18 9.79 3.45 -2.03
N GLY A 19 10.60 4.38 -2.54
CA GLY A 19 11.79 4.18 -3.35
C GLY A 19 12.72 5.40 -3.45
N ASP A 20 12.49 6.52 -2.75
CA ASP A 20 13.50 7.61 -2.73
C ASP A 20 13.51 8.35 -1.38
N GLY A 21 14.58 8.19 -0.59
CA GLY A 21 14.87 9.08 0.56
C GLY A 21 15.12 8.50 1.98
N GLY A 22 15.69 7.29 2.15
CA GLY A 22 16.47 6.84 3.35
C GLY A 22 15.72 6.40 4.64
N PRO A 23 16.36 5.65 5.59
CA PRO A 23 17.46 4.69 5.47
C PRO A 23 16.96 3.24 5.22
N THR A 24 17.55 2.60 4.20
CA THR A 24 17.81 1.14 4.12
C THR A 24 16.66 0.13 4.30
N VAL A 25 15.39 0.42 3.97
CA VAL A 25 14.41 -0.65 3.74
C VAL A 25 14.25 -0.87 2.24
N ARG A 26 15.10 -1.76 1.69
CA ARG A 26 15.19 -2.06 0.24
C ARG A 26 13.86 -2.58 -0.35
N ASN A 27 13.00 -3.16 0.49
CA ASN A 27 11.63 -3.52 0.11
C ASN A 27 10.77 -3.71 1.38
N PRO A 28 9.86 -2.78 1.72
CA PRO A 28 9.03 -2.84 2.92
C PRO A 28 8.14 -4.10 2.98
N ALA A 29 7.81 -4.69 1.84
CA ALA A 29 7.03 -5.93 1.78
C ALA A 29 7.75 -7.14 2.38
N THR A 30 9.09 -7.10 2.49
CA THR A 30 9.88 -8.18 3.09
C THR A 30 9.78 -8.22 4.61
N LEU A 31 9.33 -7.14 5.25
CA LEU A 31 9.12 -7.06 6.70
C LEU A 31 7.74 -7.61 7.12
N LEU A 32 6.76 -7.58 6.21
CA LEU A 32 5.41 -8.09 6.47
C LEU A 32 5.36 -9.54 6.99
N PRO A 33 6.06 -10.53 6.39
CA PRO A 33 6.03 -11.90 6.89
C PRO A 33 6.71 -12.03 8.27
N ALA A 34 7.74 -11.23 8.55
CA ALA A 34 8.40 -11.21 9.86
C ALA A 34 7.47 -10.62 10.95
N LEU A 35 6.75 -9.55 10.63
CA LEU A 35 5.78 -8.92 11.53
C LEU A 35 4.52 -9.78 11.73
N ALA A 36 4.10 -10.52 10.70
CA ALA A 36 3.03 -11.51 10.82
C ALA A 36 3.41 -12.65 11.80
N HIS A 37 4.70 -13.01 11.89
CA HIS A 37 5.18 -14.01 12.84
C HIS A 37 5.40 -13.45 14.26
N LYS A 38 5.72 -12.15 14.38
CA LYS A 38 5.91 -11.45 15.66
C LYS A 38 4.97 -10.23 15.76
N PRO A 39 3.68 -10.43 16.10
CA PRO A 39 2.70 -9.33 16.14
C PRO A 39 3.02 -8.28 17.21
N ASN A 40 3.79 -8.62 18.24
CA ASN A 40 4.25 -7.67 19.27
C ASN A 40 5.29 -6.68 18.73
N ALA A 41 6.02 -7.04 17.67
CA ALA A 41 7.01 -6.17 17.04
C ALA A 41 6.38 -5.12 16.10
N TRP A 42 5.06 -5.18 15.91
CA TRP A 42 4.31 -4.24 15.08
C TRP A 42 4.41 -2.79 15.57
N GLY A 43 4.19 -2.57 16.88
CA GLY A 43 4.13 -1.23 17.46
C GLY A 43 5.47 -0.47 17.41
N GLU A 44 6.58 -1.18 17.41
CA GLU A 44 7.94 -0.62 17.31
C GLU A 44 8.51 -0.69 15.88
N SER A 45 7.73 -1.18 14.91
CA SER A 45 8.23 -1.37 13.55
C SER A 45 8.31 -0.04 12.79
N PRO A 46 9.42 0.23 12.07
CA PRO A 46 9.48 1.37 11.15
C PRO A 46 8.43 1.26 10.04
N LEU A 47 7.95 0.04 9.72
CA LEU A 47 6.89 -0.18 8.74
C LEU A 47 5.56 0.49 9.15
N ARG A 48 5.33 0.70 10.45
CA ARG A 48 4.15 1.42 10.95
C ARG A 48 4.13 2.88 10.47
N GLY A 49 5.29 3.55 10.43
CA GLY A 49 5.42 4.92 9.96
C GLY A 49 5.41 5.07 8.43
N GLU A 50 5.64 3.97 7.71
CA GLU A 50 5.59 3.92 6.24
C GLU A 50 4.17 3.69 5.69
N LEU A 51 3.26 3.18 6.53
CA LEU A 51 1.88 2.94 6.16
C LEU A 51 1.03 4.19 6.42
N PRO A 52 -0.05 4.40 5.64
CA PRO A 52 -0.98 5.49 5.90
C PRO A 52 -1.63 5.32 7.28
N ASP A 53 -1.78 6.43 8.02
CA ASP A 53 -2.25 6.43 9.41
C ASP A 53 -3.57 5.66 9.61
N GLY A 54 -4.49 5.75 8.64
CA GLY A 54 -5.76 5.01 8.67
C GLY A 54 -5.57 3.49 8.66
N LEU A 55 -4.64 2.98 7.86
CA LEU A 55 -4.33 1.55 7.80
C LEU A 55 -3.50 1.11 9.01
N ALA A 56 -2.56 1.93 9.47
CA ALA A 56 -1.79 1.65 10.67
C ALA A 56 -2.71 1.53 11.90
N ALA A 57 -3.64 2.47 12.07
CA ALA A 57 -4.63 2.46 13.14
C ALA A 57 -5.59 1.25 13.06
N HIS A 58 -6.02 0.89 11.85
CA HIS A 58 -6.82 -0.34 11.64
C HIS A 58 -6.06 -1.58 12.12
N LEU A 59 -4.81 -1.76 11.68
CA LEU A 59 -3.98 -2.90 12.08
C LEU A 59 -3.63 -2.90 13.58
N ASP A 60 -3.49 -1.72 14.20
CA ASP A 60 -3.29 -1.55 15.64
C ASP A 60 -4.53 -2.01 16.43
N ALA A 61 -5.74 -1.76 15.93
CA ALA A 61 -7.00 -2.15 16.57
C ALA A 61 -7.30 -3.66 16.49
N LEU A 62 -6.65 -4.40 15.59
CA LEU A 62 -6.86 -5.83 15.42
C LEU A 62 -6.18 -6.68 16.50
N ASP A 63 -6.84 -7.76 16.90
CA ASP A 63 -6.23 -8.84 17.68
C ASP A 63 -5.01 -9.45 16.96
N PRO A 64 -4.03 -10.01 17.69
CA PRO A 64 -2.80 -10.58 17.11
C PRO A 64 -3.05 -11.60 15.99
N ARG A 65 -4.12 -12.41 16.09
CA ARG A 65 -4.48 -13.41 15.09
C ARG A 65 -5.03 -12.76 13.82
N ALA A 66 -5.89 -11.74 13.95
CA ALA A 66 -6.45 -11.01 12.83
C ALA A 66 -5.37 -10.16 12.14
N ARG A 67 -4.53 -9.48 12.93
CA ARG A 67 -3.37 -8.73 12.44
C ARG A 67 -2.43 -9.60 11.61
N ARG A 68 -2.10 -10.80 12.10
CA ARG A 68 -1.28 -11.77 11.34
C ARG A 68 -1.91 -12.12 10.00
N ARG A 69 -3.23 -12.37 9.96
CA ARG A 69 -3.96 -12.72 8.74
C ARG A 69 -3.89 -11.56 7.73
N GLU A 70 -4.18 -10.34 8.17
CA GLU A 70 -4.16 -9.16 7.30
C GLU A 70 -2.75 -8.83 6.80
N LEU A 71 -1.72 -8.86 7.65
CA LEU A 71 -0.33 -8.67 7.22
C LEU A 71 0.11 -9.73 6.20
N THR A 72 -0.38 -10.97 6.34
CA THR A 72 -0.12 -12.04 5.37
C THR A 72 -0.79 -11.76 4.02
N MET A 73 -2.06 -11.35 4.03
CA MET A 73 -2.79 -10.98 2.81
C MET A 73 -2.14 -9.76 2.12
N LEU A 74 -1.76 -8.75 2.89
CA LEU A 74 -1.03 -7.58 2.39
C LEU A 74 0.29 -7.99 1.74
N HIS A 75 1.03 -8.92 2.33
CA HIS A 75 2.27 -9.43 1.76
C HIS A 75 2.03 -10.13 0.42
N ARG A 76 1.04 -11.02 0.34
CA ARG A 76 0.68 -11.71 -0.91
C ARG A 76 0.27 -10.75 -2.01
N ALA A 77 -0.56 -9.75 -1.69
CA ALA A 77 -0.94 -8.71 -2.64
C ALA A 77 0.26 -7.84 -3.07
N SER A 78 1.17 -7.55 -2.15
CA SER A 78 2.40 -6.80 -2.45
C SER A 78 3.30 -7.54 -3.43
N LEU A 79 3.40 -8.88 -3.33
CA LEU A 79 4.15 -9.69 -4.29
C LEU A 79 3.51 -9.70 -5.69
N ALA A 80 2.18 -9.62 -5.76
CA ALA A 80 1.44 -9.72 -7.02
C ALA A 80 1.31 -8.37 -7.77
N SER A 81 1.29 -7.25 -7.06
CA SER A 81 0.95 -5.94 -7.66
C SER A 81 1.82 -4.78 -7.16
N GLY A 82 2.82 -5.05 -6.32
CA GLY A 82 3.64 -4.04 -5.67
C GLY A 82 3.06 -3.56 -4.33
N PHE A 83 3.94 -3.17 -3.42
CA PHE A 83 3.57 -2.78 -2.05
C PHE A 83 2.62 -1.58 -2.02
N GLY A 84 2.91 -0.52 -2.76
CA GLY A 84 2.05 0.68 -2.79
C GLY A 84 0.63 0.39 -3.27
N ASN A 85 0.47 -0.46 -4.30
CA ASN A 85 -0.84 -0.84 -4.83
C ASN A 85 -1.61 -1.73 -3.86
N ALA A 86 -0.92 -2.63 -3.15
CA ALA A 86 -1.51 -3.48 -2.12
C ALA A 86 -1.98 -2.68 -0.90
N VAL A 87 -1.19 -1.68 -0.45
CA VAL A 87 -1.55 -0.76 0.63
C VAL A 87 -2.79 0.06 0.27
N ARG A 88 -2.85 0.59 -0.97
CA ARG A 88 -4.03 1.33 -1.47
C ARG A 88 -5.27 0.45 -1.49
N ALA A 89 -5.15 -0.79 -1.97
CA ALA A 89 -6.27 -1.72 -2.01
C ALA A 89 -6.77 -2.11 -0.61
N MET A 90 -5.85 -2.39 0.33
CA MET A 90 -6.22 -2.75 1.70
C MET A 90 -6.86 -1.59 2.44
N THR A 91 -6.33 -0.37 2.26
CA THR A 91 -6.92 0.85 2.85
C THR A 91 -8.35 1.04 2.36
N ALA A 92 -8.58 0.95 1.04
CA ALA A 92 -9.92 1.09 0.47
C ALA A 92 -10.92 0.03 0.97
N ILE A 93 -10.47 -1.20 1.22
CA ILE A 93 -11.33 -2.26 1.78
C ILE A 93 -11.64 -2.00 3.26
N ALA A 94 -10.64 -1.57 4.03
CA ALA A 94 -10.82 -1.26 5.46
C ALA A 94 -11.75 -0.06 5.68
N GLU A 95 -11.64 0.99 4.85
CA GLU A 95 -12.51 2.17 4.91
C GLU A 95 -13.98 1.85 4.58
N ASP A 96 -14.21 0.89 3.68
CA ASP A 96 -15.54 0.40 3.31
C ASP A 96 -16.19 -0.45 4.42
N GLY A 97 -15.47 -0.75 5.50
CA GLY A 97 -15.94 -1.57 6.62
C GLY A 97 -16.12 -3.05 6.27
N ARG A 98 -15.66 -3.47 5.07
CA ARG A 98 -15.69 -4.87 4.66
C ARG A 98 -14.55 -5.63 5.32
N THR A 99 -14.84 -6.87 5.75
CA THR A 99 -13.76 -7.78 6.15
C THR A 99 -12.88 -8.06 4.94
N PRO A 100 -11.55 -7.80 5.00
CA PRO A 100 -10.68 -8.08 3.88
C PRO A 100 -10.64 -9.58 3.59
N ASP A 101 -10.96 -9.90 2.34
CA ASP A 101 -10.76 -11.20 1.71
C ASP A 101 -9.56 -11.11 0.75
N GLU A 102 -8.79 -12.20 0.68
CA GLU A 102 -7.54 -12.24 -0.07
C GLU A 102 -7.78 -12.06 -1.58
N ALA A 103 -8.79 -12.72 -2.14
CA ALA A 103 -9.09 -12.63 -3.57
C ALA A 103 -9.56 -11.21 -3.95
N SER A 104 -10.39 -10.62 -3.10
CA SER A 104 -10.86 -9.23 -3.27
C SER A 104 -9.71 -8.24 -3.21
N LEU A 105 -8.78 -8.41 -2.25
CA LEU A 105 -7.59 -7.59 -2.12
C LEU A 105 -6.68 -7.71 -3.35
N LEU A 106 -6.40 -8.94 -3.80
CA LEU A 106 -5.57 -9.20 -4.98
C LEU A 106 -6.19 -8.59 -6.24
N ALA A 107 -7.50 -8.76 -6.44
CA ALA A 107 -8.20 -8.20 -7.59
C ALA A 107 -8.14 -6.67 -7.60
N LEU A 108 -8.37 -6.03 -6.45
CA LEU A 108 -8.33 -4.57 -6.33
C LEU A 108 -6.90 -4.03 -6.49
N ALA A 109 -5.91 -4.63 -5.85
CA ALA A 109 -4.50 -4.24 -5.99
C ALA A 109 -4.03 -4.33 -7.44
N ARG A 110 -4.42 -5.41 -8.13
CA ARG A 110 -4.10 -5.59 -9.54
C ARG A 110 -4.83 -4.59 -10.43
N ARG A 111 -6.08 -4.25 -10.11
CA ARG A 111 -6.83 -3.20 -10.83
C ARG A 111 -6.16 -1.84 -10.66
N ILE A 112 -5.71 -1.49 -9.46
CA ILE A 112 -4.98 -0.25 -9.18
C ILE A 112 -3.67 -0.22 -9.98
N ALA A 113 -2.90 -1.32 -9.96
CA ALA A 113 -1.65 -1.43 -10.71
C ALA A 113 -1.82 -1.28 -12.23
N GLN A 114 -2.98 -1.67 -12.78
CA GLN A 114 -3.30 -1.47 -14.20
C GLN A 114 -3.84 -0.06 -14.50
N SER A 115 -4.34 0.65 -13.48
CA SER A 115 -4.89 2.01 -13.61
C SER A 115 -3.82 3.08 -13.39
N ASP A 116 -2.62 2.69 -12.98
CA ASP A 116 -1.41 3.49 -12.90
C ASP A 116 -0.59 3.18 -14.17
N PRO A 117 -0.84 3.84 -15.32
CA PRO A 117 0.02 3.67 -16.46
C PRO A 117 1.44 4.11 -16.06
N PRO A 118 2.50 3.38 -16.46
CA PRO A 118 3.83 3.97 -16.40
C PRO A 118 3.77 5.27 -17.20
N ASP A 119 4.18 6.40 -16.60
CA ASP A 119 4.30 7.67 -17.30
C ASP A 119 4.97 7.44 -18.66
N PRO A 120 4.30 7.72 -19.80
CA PRO A 120 4.96 7.72 -21.10
C PRO A 120 5.78 9.01 -21.24
N ASP A 121 6.80 9.19 -20.40
CA ASP A 121 7.80 10.25 -20.55
C ASP A 121 9.20 9.64 -20.69
N ASP A 122 9.36 8.81 -21.71
CA ASP A 122 10.62 8.71 -22.47
C ASP A 122 10.23 8.76 -23.95
N GLY A 123 9.59 9.87 -24.34
CA GLY A 123 9.46 10.19 -25.75
C GLY A 123 10.86 10.55 -26.27
N PRO A 124 11.40 9.91 -27.33
CA PRO A 124 12.67 10.31 -27.86
C PRO A 124 12.55 11.75 -28.35
N SER A 125 13.32 12.64 -27.72
CA SER A 125 13.53 14.00 -28.19
C SER A 125 14.17 13.96 -29.58
N ASN A 126 13.33 13.83 -30.62
CA ASN A 126 13.67 14.20 -31.98
C ASN A 126 13.75 15.72 -32.02
N GLY A 127 14.92 16.23 -31.66
CA GLY A 127 15.35 17.57 -32.00
C GLY A 127 15.59 17.65 -33.50
N SER A 128 14.55 18.00 -34.25
CA SER A 128 14.71 18.61 -35.56
C SER A 128 15.57 19.86 -35.41
N THR A 129 16.80 19.82 -35.94
CA THR A 129 17.52 21.04 -36.31
C THR A 129 17.73 21.00 -37.82
N ARG A 130 17.25 22.08 -38.43
CA ARG A 130 17.36 22.45 -39.85
C ARG A 130 18.78 22.36 -40.39
#